data_AF-A0A433EFG7-F1
#
_entry.id   AF-A0A433EFG7-F1
#
_cell.length_a   1.000
_cell.length_b   1.000
_cell.length_c   1.000
_cell.angle_alpha   90.00
_cell.angle_beta   90.00
_cell.angle_gamma   90.00
#
_symmetry.space_group_name_H-M   'P 1'
#
loop_
_entity.id
_entity.type
_entity.pdbx_description
1 polymer ?
#
loop_
_entity_poly.entity_id
_entity_poly.type
_entity_poly.pdbx_seq_one_letter_code
_entity_poly.pdbx_strand_id
1 'polypeptide(L)'
;MQQPPAAKVRPRTPLKWLYGVRIAIFVILLVINVVSTVEFLIFILAQDSNGYGPRTETYLQWAMPSFLISAVYTAYLVAQIIAAILYLRNRALVYIIVVNIIGALWGLYGTARLVYQIISGTAFFTEQDPQMLLAFTADKIDIVLCFLFATLAIMTFKKRRTQPQPSTENTPTSL
;
A
#
# COMPACT_ATOMS: atom_id res chain seq x y z
N MET A 1 -14.08 48.99 -6.75
CA MET A 1 -14.66 48.05 -5.76
C MET A 1 -13.68 46.90 -5.60
N GLN A 2 -13.10 46.75 -4.41
CA GLN A 2 -12.05 45.78 -4.14
C GLN A 2 -12.70 44.45 -3.76
N GLN A 3 -12.53 43.45 -4.61
CA GLN A 3 -13.09 42.11 -4.43
C GLN A 3 -12.46 41.47 -3.17
N PRO A 4 -13.25 40.85 -2.26
CA PRO A 4 -12.69 40.28 -1.04
C PRO A 4 -11.72 39.15 -1.39
N PRO A 5 -10.58 39.00 -0.68
CA PRO A 5 -9.68 37.90 -0.92
C PRO A 5 -10.42 36.59 -0.64
N ALA A 6 -10.59 35.76 -1.67
CA ALA A 6 -11.18 34.45 -1.55
C ALA A 6 -10.47 33.70 -0.41
N ALA A 7 -11.20 33.50 0.69
CA ALA A 7 -10.74 32.76 1.84
C ALA A 7 -10.41 31.35 1.37
N LYS A 8 -9.12 31.11 1.11
CA LYS A 8 -8.58 29.82 0.71
C LYS A 8 -8.66 28.94 1.95
N VAL A 9 -9.83 28.35 2.18
CA VAL A 9 -10.05 27.30 3.18
C VAL A 9 -9.00 26.25 2.88
N ARG A 10 -7.98 26.22 3.71
CA ARG A 10 -6.82 25.34 3.58
C ARG A 10 -7.19 24.12 4.41
N PRO A 11 -7.60 22.99 3.82
CA PRO A 11 -7.89 21.81 4.62
C PRO A 11 -6.52 21.22 5.01
N ARG A 12 -5.95 21.73 6.10
CA ARG A 12 -4.64 21.33 6.63
C ARG A 12 -4.74 20.11 7.55
N THR A 13 -5.95 19.64 7.84
CA THR A 13 -6.27 18.60 8.81
C THR A 13 -6.67 17.23 8.24
N PRO A 14 -7.39 17.07 7.09
CA PRO A 14 -7.85 15.74 6.68
C PRO A 14 -6.71 14.82 6.21
N LEU A 15 -5.62 15.41 5.72
CA LEU A 15 -4.49 14.66 5.16
C LEU A 15 -3.77 13.80 6.21
N LYS A 16 -3.51 14.34 7.41
CA LYS A 16 -2.82 13.59 8.47
C LYS A 16 -3.67 12.43 9.00
N TRP A 17 -4.97 12.64 9.12
CA TRP A 17 -5.92 11.60 9.52
C TRP A 17 -5.97 10.46 8.50
N LEU A 18 -6.00 10.79 7.21
CA LEU A 18 -6.01 9.79 6.14
C LEU A 18 -4.75 8.90 6.16
N TYR A 19 -3.59 9.45 6.56
CA TYR A 19 -2.38 8.64 6.77
C TYR A 19 -2.49 7.71 7.97
N GLY A 20 -3.13 8.13 9.06
CA GLY A 20 -3.43 7.24 10.20
C GLY A 20 -4.36 6.09 9.81
N VAL A 21 -5.42 6.39 9.04
CA VAL A 21 -6.33 5.38 8.49
C VAL A 21 -5.59 4.42 7.56
N ARG A 22 -4.72 4.92 6.70
CA ARG A 22 -3.87 4.10 5.83
C ARG A 22 -3.03 3.10 6.63
N ILE A 23 -2.38 3.57 7.69
CA ILE A 23 -1.58 2.71 8.57
C ILE A 23 -2.46 1.63 9.21
N ALA A 24 -3.63 2.00 9.74
CA ALA A 24 -4.55 1.04 10.35
C ALA A 24 -4.97 -0.06 9.37
N ILE A 25 -5.33 0.32 8.13
CA ILE A 25 -5.71 -0.64 7.08
C ILE A 25 -4.55 -1.60 6.78
N PHE A 26 -3.34 -1.09 6.54
CA PHE A 26 -2.19 -1.96 6.23
C PHE A 26 -1.77 -2.85 7.39
N VAL A 27 -1.89 -2.37 8.63
CA VAL A 27 -1.63 -3.20 9.81
C VAL A 27 -2.65 -4.34 9.91
N ILE A 28 -3.94 -4.06 9.69
CA ILE A 28 -4.99 -5.09 9.66
C ILE A 28 -4.69 -6.11 8.56
N LEU A 29 -4.36 -5.67 7.34
CA LEU A 29 -4.00 -6.56 6.24
C LEU A 29 -2.74 -7.37 6.52
N LEU A 30 -1.76 -6.79 7.19
CA LEU A 30 -0.54 -7.48 7.59
C LEU A 30 -0.85 -8.60 8.57
N VAL A 31 -1.69 -8.32 9.58
CA VAL A 31 -2.12 -9.34 10.55
C VAL A 31 -2.88 -10.45 9.85
N ILE A 32 -3.86 -10.12 9.00
CA ILE A 32 -4.62 -11.13 8.24
C ILE A 32 -3.66 -11.97 7.40
N ASN A 33 -2.75 -11.35 6.65
CA ASN A 33 -1.81 -12.08 5.80
C ASN A 33 -0.90 -13.01 6.60
N VAL A 34 -0.37 -12.55 7.75
CA VAL A 34 0.47 -13.37 8.62
C VAL A 34 -0.32 -14.52 9.22
N VAL A 35 -1.52 -14.28 9.73
CA VAL A 35 -2.39 -15.32 10.29
C VAL A 35 -2.72 -16.36 9.23
N SER A 36 -3.21 -15.96 8.06
CA SER A 36 -3.53 -16.88 6.96
C SER A 36 -2.31 -17.66 6.50
N THR A 37 -1.11 -17.06 6.50
CA THR A 37 0.13 -17.75 6.13
C THR A 37 0.55 -18.79 7.17
N VAL A 38 0.39 -18.48 8.45
CA VAL A 38 0.66 -19.42 9.55
C VAL A 38 -0.34 -20.57 9.53
N GLU A 39 -1.63 -20.30 9.35
CA GLU A 39 -2.67 -21.32 9.20
C GLU A 39 -2.40 -22.24 8.00
N PHE A 40 -2.02 -21.66 6.86
CA PHE A 40 -1.62 -22.41 5.68
C PHE A 40 -0.38 -23.28 5.93
N LEU A 41 0.62 -22.79 6.67
CA LEU A 41 1.80 -23.56 7.03
C LEU A 41 1.47 -24.71 7.99
N ILE A 42 0.63 -24.47 9.00
CA ILE A 42 0.14 -25.50 9.92
C ILE A 42 -0.62 -26.57 9.14
N PHE A 43 -1.49 -26.16 8.21
CA PHE A 43 -2.22 -27.09 7.34
C PHE A 43 -1.27 -27.98 6.54
N ILE A 44 -0.22 -27.42 5.93
CA ILE A 44 0.79 -28.20 5.20
C ILE A 44 1.52 -29.18 6.12
N LEU A 45 1.98 -28.72 7.28
CA LEU A 45 2.71 -29.55 8.25
C LEU A 45 1.85 -30.69 8.81
N ALA A 46 0.56 -30.44 9.04
CA ALA A 46 -0.39 -31.46 9.51
C ALA A 46 -0.65 -32.53 8.44
N GLN A 47 -0.68 -32.15 7.16
CA GLN A 47 -0.80 -33.11 6.06
C GLN A 47 0.43 -34.01 5.95
N ASP A 48 1.61 -33.46 6.22
CA ASP A 48 2.87 -34.22 6.24
C ASP A 48 2.95 -35.19 7.44
N SER A 49 2.45 -34.79 8.63
CA SER A 49 2.50 -35.63 9.84
C SER A 49 1.49 -36.79 9.87
N ASN A 50 0.37 -36.69 9.15
CA ASN A 50 -0.70 -37.69 9.19
C ASN A 50 -0.51 -38.89 8.24
N GLY A 51 0.70 -39.09 7.71
CA GLY A 51 1.05 -40.31 6.95
C GLY A 51 0.49 -40.37 5.52
N TYR A 52 -0.11 -39.30 5.02
CA TYR A 52 -0.37 -39.14 3.58
C TYR A 52 0.92 -38.72 2.83
N GLY A 53 1.96 -39.56 2.89
CA GLY A 53 3.04 -39.52 1.88
C GLY A 53 2.49 -39.99 0.51
N PRO A 54 3.18 -39.87 -0.63
CA PRO A 54 4.33 -39.07 -1.06
C PRO A 54 3.87 -38.04 -2.11
N ARG A 55 2.92 -37.17 -1.74
CA ARG A 55 2.43 -36.06 -2.58
C ARG A 55 3.09 -34.73 -2.21
N THR A 56 4.08 -34.77 -1.33
CA THR A 56 4.85 -33.65 -0.81
C THR A 56 5.54 -32.88 -1.93
N GLU A 57 6.14 -33.52 -2.94
CA GLU A 57 6.77 -32.77 -4.03
C GLU A 57 5.78 -31.92 -4.83
N THR A 58 4.62 -32.49 -5.17
CA THR A 58 3.58 -31.77 -5.92
C THR A 58 2.97 -30.67 -5.05
N TYR A 59 2.57 -30.97 -3.81
CA TYR A 59 1.99 -29.97 -2.90
C TYR A 59 2.98 -28.86 -2.54
N LEU A 60 4.25 -29.18 -2.33
CA LEU A 60 5.29 -28.20 -2.07
C LEU A 60 5.57 -27.34 -3.31
N GLN A 61 5.48 -27.90 -4.53
CA GLN A 61 5.50 -27.14 -5.79
C GLN A 61 4.36 -26.13 -5.91
N TRP A 62 3.15 -26.44 -5.43
CA TRP A 62 2.01 -25.52 -5.45
C TRP A 62 2.00 -24.56 -4.25
N ALA A 63 2.54 -24.97 -3.10
CA ALA A 63 2.58 -24.20 -1.86
C ALA A 63 3.73 -23.18 -1.83
N MET A 64 4.90 -23.53 -2.35
CA MET A 64 6.08 -22.64 -2.40
C MET A 64 5.80 -21.30 -3.10
N PRO A 65 5.16 -21.25 -4.29
CA PRO A 65 4.79 -20.01 -4.93
C PRO A 65 3.85 -19.18 -4.06
N SER A 66 2.87 -19.81 -3.42
CA SER A 66 1.89 -19.15 -2.55
C SER A 66 2.56 -18.53 -1.32
N PHE A 67 3.50 -19.24 -0.71
CA PHE A 67 4.29 -18.74 0.41
C PHE A 67 5.21 -17.57 -0.01
N LEU A 68 5.89 -17.68 -1.14
CA LEU A 68 6.72 -16.61 -1.70
C LEU A 68 5.90 -15.34 -1.99
N ILE A 69 4.71 -15.50 -2.59
CA ILE A 69 3.80 -14.39 -2.86
C ILE A 69 3.37 -13.73 -1.54
N SER A 70 3.03 -14.51 -0.52
CA SER A 70 2.69 -13.98 0.80
C SER A 70 3.87 -13.24 1.46
N ALA A 71 5.09 -13.76 1.35
CA ALA A 71 6.28 -13.11 1.88
C ALA A 71 6.57 -11.76 1.19
N VAL A 72 6.45 -11.72 -0.14
CA VAL A 72 6.58 -10.47 -0.92
C VAL A 72 5.47 -9.48 -0.56
N TYR A 73 4.24 -9.96 -0.40
CA TYR A 73 3.11 -9.12 0.02
C TYR A 73 3.29 -8.57 1.44
N THR A 74 3.83 -9.37 2.36
CA THR A 74 4.20 -8.93 3.71
C THR A 74 5.25 -7.82 3.66
N ALA A 75 6.32 -7.99 2.88
CA ALA A 75 7.35 -6.96 2.70
C ALA A 75 6.76 -5.67 2.10
N TYR A 76 5.84 -5.81 1.15
CA TYR A 76 5.10 -4.69 0.56
C TYR A 76 4.28 -3.92 1.60
N LEU A 77 3.47 -4.62 2.42
CA LEU A 77 2.65 -4.00 3.47
C LEU A 77 3.51 -3.25 4.49
N VAL A 78 4.65 -3.84 4.89
CA VAL A 78 5.61 -3.19 5.81
C VAL A 78 6.21 -1.94 5.16
N ALA A 79 6.62 -2.00 3.90
CA ALA A 79 7.15 -0.83 3.18
C ALA A 79 6.11 0.31 3.10
N GLN A 80 4.83 -0.03 2.90
CA GLN A 80 3.74 0.95 2.88
C GLN A 80 3.49 1.60 4.25
N ILE A 81 3.58 0.83 5.34
CA ILE A 81 3.50 1.36 6.70
C ILE A 81 4.67 2.32 6.98
N ILE A 82 5.89 1.95 6.60
CA ILE A 82 7.09 2.80 6.76
C ILE A 82 6.93 4.09 5.95
N ALA A 83 6.47 4.01 4.69
CA ALA A 83 6.22 5.18 3.85
C ALA A 83 5.18 6.12 4.48
N ALA A 84 4.11 5.56 5.05
CA ALA A 84 3.09 6.34 5.75
C ALA A 84 3.64 7.08 6.99
N ILE A 85 4.46 6.41 7.80
CA ILE A 85 5.12 7.00 8.97
C ILE A 85 6.11 8.11 8.56
N LEU A 86 6.90 7.88 7.51
CA LEU A 86 7.84 8.89 7.00
C LEU A 86 7.12 10.14 6.50
N TYR A 87 5.93 10.00 5.92
CA TYR A 87 5.10 11.14 5.52
C TYR A 87 4.61 11.94 6.72
N LEU A 88 4.14 11.29 7.79
CA LEU A 88 3.75 11.95 9.04
C LEU A 88 4.90 12.78 9.63
N ARG A 89 6.14 12.28 9.51
CA ARG A 89 7.36 12.97 9.92
C ARG A 89 7.85 14.02 8.91
N ASN A 90 7.19 14.14 7.76
CA ASN A 90 7.52 15.05 6.65
C ASN A 90 8.96 14.86 6.13
N ARG A 91 9.47 13.62 6.20
CA ARG A 91 10.81 13.19 5.77
C ARG A 91 10.71 12.21 4.59
N ALA A 92 11.79 12.09 3.81
CA ALA A 92 11.92 11.09 2.74
C ALA A 92 10.80 11.10 1.66
N LEU A 93 10.46 12.29 1.13
CA LEU A 93 9.43 12.46 0.09
C LEU A 93 9.64 11.56 -1.14
N VAL A 94 10.89 11.32 -1.54
CA VAL A 94 11.22 10.45 -2.69
C VAL A 94 10.84 9.00 -2.40
N TYR A 95 11.15 8.48 -1.20
CA TYR A 95 10.79 7.12 -0.79
C TYR A 95 9.26 6.93 -0.81
N ILE A 96 8.52 7.92 -0.31
CA ILE A 96 7.05 7.88 -0.27
C ILE A 96 6.46 7.80 -1.69
N ILE A 97 6.99 8.58 -2.63
CA ILE A 97 6.55 8.55 -4.03
C ILE A 97 6.82 7.18 -4.65
N VAL A 98 8.03 6.64 -4.47
CA VAL A 98 8.42 5.35 -5.05
C VAL A 98 7.55 4.22 -4.52
N VAL A 99 7.38 4.11 -3.20
CA VAL A 99 6.59 3.04 -2.59
C VAL A 99 5.11 3.13 -3.00
N ASN A 100 4.55 4.34 -3.11
CA ASN A 100 3.18 4.52 -3.58
C ASN A 100 2.99 4.15 -5.06
N ILE A 101 3.99 4.40 -5.92
CA ILE A 101 3.95 3.97 -7.32
C ILE A 101 3.99 2.44 -7.39
N ILE A 102 4.85 1.78 -6.62
CA ILE A 102 4.93 0.31 -6.54
C ILE A 102 3.56 -0.26 -6.11
N GLY A 103 2.92 0.34 -5.10
CA GLY A 103 1.59 -0.08 -4.67
C GLY A 103 0.51 0.11 -5.72
N ALA A 104 0.53 1.23 -6.44
CA ALA A 104 -0.38 1.46 -7.55
C ALA A 104 -0.19 0.42 -8.68
N LEU A 105 1.05 0.07 -9.01
CA LEU A 105 1.34 -0.97 -10.00
C LEU A 105 0.87 -2.36 -9.53
N TRP A 106 1.07 -2.69 -8.25
CA TRP A 106 0.64 -3.95 -7.67
C TRP A 106 -0.88 -4.12 -7.75
N GLY A 107 -1.63 -3.10 -7.34
CA GLY A 107 -3.09 -3.15 -7.42
C GLY A 107 -3.61 -3.09 -8.87
N LEU A 108 -2.88 -2.45 -9.80
CA LEU A 108 -3.21 -2.51 -11.23
C LEU A 108 -3.04 -3.94 -11.78
N TYR A 109 -1.96 -4.62 -11.41
CA TYR A 109 -1.74 -6.02 -11.75
C TYR A 109 -2.84 -6.92 -11.16
N GLY A 110 -3.20 -6.73 -9.89
CA GLY A 110 -4.30 -7.44 -9.24
C GLY A 110 -5.63 -7.23 -9.98
N THR A 111 -5.91 -5.99 -10.40
CA THR A 111 -7.10 -5.65 -11.19
C THR A 111 -7.10 -6.28 -12.59
N ALA A 112 -5.96 -6.28 -13.28
CA ALA A 112 -5.82 -6.93 -14.58
C ALA A 112 -6.05 -8.44 -14.50
N ARG A 113 -5.53 -9.09 -13.45
CA ARG A 113 -5.75 -10.52 -13.18
C ARG A 113 -7.23 -10.84 -12.95
N LEU A 114 -7.94 -9.99 -12.22
CA LEU A 114 -9.38 -10.14 -11.99
C LEU A 114 -10.18 -10.00 -13.29
N VAL A 115 -9.85 -9.01 -14.12
CA VAL A 115 -10.48 -8.83 -15.45
C VAL A 115 -10.25 -10.07 -16.31
N TYR A 116 -9.03 -10.59 -16.33
CA TYR A 116 -8.70 -11.82 -17.04
C TYR A 116 -9.55 -13.01 -16.56
N GLN A 117 -9.70 -13.18 -15.24
CA GLN A 117 -10.46 -14.28 -14.64
C GLN A 117 -11.97 -14.19 -14.87
N ILE A 118 -12.51 -12.97 -14.99
CA ILE A 118 -13.91 -12.72 -15.36
C ILE A 118 -14.12 -13.10 -16.84
N ILE A 119 -13.22 -12.66 -17.71
CA ILE A 119 -13.29 -12.94 -19.16
C ILE A 119 -13.12 -14.43 -19.44
N SER A 120 -12.24 -15.12 -18.71
CA SER A 120 -12.01 -16.56 -18.86
C SER A 120 -13.14 -17.43 -18.27
N GLY A 121 -14.22 -16.83 -17.74
CA GLY A 121 -15.37 -17.56 -17.20
C GLY A 121 -15.09 -18.32 -15.91
N THR A 122 -13.92 -18.16 -15.30
CA THR A 122 -13.53 -18.75 -14.01
C THR A 122 -13.96 -17.87 -12.83
N ALA A 123 -15.05 -17.14 -12.98
CA ALA A 123 -15.39 -15.99 -12.15
C ALA A 123 -15.69 -16.39 -10.69
N PHE A 124 -14.70 -16.14 -9.83
CA PHE A 124 -14.62 -15.61 -8.45
C PHE A 124 -15.86 -15.41 -7.54
N PHE A 125 -17.10 -15.63 -7.99
CA PHE A 125 -18.30 -15.45 -7.16
C PHE A 125 -18.78 -16.73 -6.47
N THR A 126 -18.12 -17.87 -6.69
CA THR A 126 -18.64 -19.17 -6.29
C THR A 126 -18.35 -19.58 -4.84
N GLU A 127 -17.37 -18.98 -4.16
CA GLU A 127 -17.18 -19.15 -2.72
C GLU A 127 -16.82 -17.81 -2.08
N GLN A 128 -17.80 -17.17 -1.42
CA GLN A 128 -17.59 -15.94 -0.68
C GLN A 128 -16.95 -16.23 0.67
N ASP A 129 -15.64 -16.48 0.68
CA ASP A 129 -14.86 -16.38 1.90
C ASP A 129 -14.78 -14.89 2.31
N PRO A 130 -15.28 -14.50 3.50
CA PRO A 130 -15.20 -13.12 3.98
C PRO A 130 -13.77 -12.56 4.01
N GLN A 131 -12.75 -13.41 4.20
CA GLN A 131 -11.35 -12.97 4.17
C GLN A 131 -10.92 -12.53 2.76
N MET A 132 -11.36 -13.26 1.74
CA MET A 132 -11.05 -12.98 0.34
C MET A 132 -11.74 -11.69 -0.13
N LEU A 133 -13.00 -11.48 0.28
CA LEU A 133 -13.74 -10.24 -0.01
C LEU A 133 -13.09 -9.02 0.65
N LEU A 134 -12.60 -9.19 1.89
CA LEU A 134 -11.91 -8.13 2.63
C LEU A 134 -10.56 -7.79 1.97
N ALA A 135 -9.76 -8.79 1.60
CA ALA A 135 -8.50 -8.60 0.88
C ALA A 135 -8.72 -7.92 -0.47
N PHE A 136 -9.75 -8.32 -1.22
CA PHE A 136 -10.13 -7.69 -2.48
C PHE A 136 -10.54 -6.22 -2.30
N THR A 137 -11.41 -5.96 -1.33
CA THR A 137 -11.90 -4.60 -1.05
C THR A 137 -10.74 -3.71 -0.62
N ALA A 138 -9.86 -4.24 0.22
CA ALA A 138 -8.69 -3.52 0.69
C ALA A 138 -7.66 -3.24 -0.41
N ASP A 139 -7.44 -4.16 -1.35
CA ASP A 139 -6.60 -3.94 -2.54
C ASP A 139 -7.11 -2.76 -3.38
N LYS A 140 -8.44 -2.66 -3.58
CA LYS A 140 -9.04 -1.54 -4.32
C LYS A 140 -8.92 -0.22 -3.57
N ILE A 141 -9.12 -0.24 -2.25
CA ILE A 141 -8.90 0.93 -1.39
C ILE A 141 -7.43 1.36 -1.48
N ASP A 142 -6.49 0.42 -1.44
CA ASP A 142 -5.06 0.71 -1.51
C ASP A 142 -4.66 1.39 -2.82
N ILE A 143 -5.16 0.95 -3.97
CA ILE A 143 -4.92 1.62 -5.27
C ILE A 143 -5.30 3.10 -5.21
N VAL A 144 -6.50 3.38 -4.72
CA VAL A 144 -7.03 4.76 -4.63
C VAL A 144 -6.17 5.60 -3.67
N LEU A 145 -5.81 5.03 -2.52
CA LEU A 145 -4.94 5.70 -1.54
C LEU A 145 -3.54 5.94 -2.13
N CYS A 146 -2.93 4.95 -2.77
CA CYS A 146 -1.62 5.05 -3.40
C CYS A 146 -1.58 6.18 -4.44
N PHE A 147 -2.58 6.25 -5.33
CA PHE A 147 -2.70 7.34 -6.31
C PHE A 147 -2.83 8.71 -5.64
N LEU A 148 -3.76 8.84 -4.70
CA LEU A 148 -3.99 10.09 -3.98
C LEU A 148 -2.71 10.58 -3.29
N PHE A 149 -2.01 9.70 -2.58
CA PHE A 149 -0.78 10.05 -1.87
C PHE A 149 0.40 10.32 -2.80
N ALA A 150 0.52 9.62 -3.93
CA ALA A 150 1.51 9.93 -4.95
C ALA A 150 1.30 11.36 -5.51
N THR A 151 0.07 11.71 -5.87
CA THR A 151 -0.27 13.07 -6.36
C THR A 151 0.04 14.13 -5.31
N LEU A 152 -0.33 13.91 -4.04
CA LEU A 152 -0.06 14.83 -2.94
C LEU A 152 1.44 15.01 -2.68
N ALA A 153 2.22 13.93 -2.74
CA ALA A 153 3.65 13.97 -2.59
C ALA A 153 4.32 14.75 -3.75
N ILE A 154 3.86 14.56 -4.98
CA ILE A 154 4.32 15.31 -6.17
C ILE A 154 3.97 16.80 -6.05
N MET A 155 2.75 17.16 -5.64
CA MET A 155 2.36 18.55 -5.42
C MET A 155 3.20 19.21 -4.32
N THR A 156 3.48 18.47 -3.25
CA THR A 156 4.33 18.94 -2.14
C THR A 156 5.78 19.13 -2.59
N PHE A 157 6.30 18.21 -3.40
CA PHE A 157 7.64 18.30 -4.00
C PHE A 157 7.74 19.50 -4.95
N LYS A 158 6.78 19.66 -5.86
CA LYS A 158 6.69 20.81 -6.79
C LYS A 158 6.66 22.11 -6.01
N LYS A 159 5.82 22.21 -4.97
CA LYS A 159 5.75 23.40 -4.11
C LYS A 159 7.09 23.73 -3.43
N ARG A 160 7.81 22.74 -2.91
CA ARG A 160 9.14 22.94 -2.30
C ARG A 160 10.19 23.40 -3.31
N ARG A 161 10.09 22.95 -4.57
CA ARG A 161 10.94 23.43 -5.67
C ARG A 161 10.58 24.83 -6.18
N THR A 162 9.31 25.25 -6.02
CA THR A 162 8.84 26.56 -6.52
C THR A 162 8.88 27.65 -5.45
N GLN A 163 9.12 27.32 -4.17
CA GLN A 163 9.44 28.33 -3.17
C GLN A 163 10.91 28.72 -3.31
N PRO A 164 11.22 30.03 -3.49
CA PRO A 164 12.58 30.51 -3.31
C PRO A 164 13.07 30.07 -1.93
N GLN A 165 14.30 29.59 -1.83
CA GLN A 165 14.97 29.58 -0.53
C GLN A 165 14.90 31.01 0.03
N PRO A 166 14.71 31.20 1.36
CA PRO A 166 14.95 32.51 1.92
C PRO A 166 16.40 32.84 1.58
N SER A 167 16.58 33.81 0.69
CA SER A 167 17.87 34.42 0.41
C SER A 167 18.46 34.77 1.76
N THR A 168 19.58 34.15 2.11
CA THR A 168 20.46 34.60 3.19
C THR A 168 20.66 36.09 2.99
N GLU A 169 19.97 36.85 3.83
CA GLU A 169 19.94 38.30 3.84
C GLU A 169 21.37 38.79 4.07
N ASN A 170 21.93 39.31 2.99
CA ASN A 170 23.01 40.26 2.87
C ASN A 170 23.35 40.94 4.21
N THR A 171 24.45 40.56 4.85
CA THR A 171 25.11 41.44 5.81
C THR A 171 25.71 42.61 5.02
N PRO A 172 25.26 43.86 5.18
CA PRO A 172 26.01 44.99 4.66
C PRO A 172 27.17 45.23 5.63
N THR A 173 28.38 44.89 5.21
CA THR A 173 29.59 45.46 5.83
C THR A 173 29.60 46.94 5.50
N SER A 174 29.05 47.77 6.38
CA SER A 174 29.27 49.22 6.36
C SER A 174 30.31 49.58 7.42
N LEU A 175 31.43 50.15 6.93
CA LEU A 175 32.45 50.97 7.60
C LEU A 175 33.31 50.29 8.68
#